data_AF-A0A0S7ZJQ9-F1
#
_entry.id   AF-A0A0S7ZJQ9-F1
#
_cell.length_a   1.000
_cell.length_b   1.000
_cell.length_c   1.000
_cell.angle_alpha   90.00
_cell.angle_beta   90.00
_cell.angle_gamma   90.00
#
_symmetry.space_group_name_H-M   'P 1'
#
loop_
_entity.id
_entity.type
_entity.pdbx_description
1 polymer ?
#
loop_
_entity_poly.entity_id
_entity_poly.type
_entity_poly.pdbx_seq_one_letter_code
_entity_poly.pdbx_strand_id
1 'polypeptide(L)'
;MIDKVLNVIGLFKELPEAIGYSIFGPLAFSLPKELQEAIGQSASKKIETVNVVYLKVDNFTNKEIRELSIMYGGSFSYTPNLNYERREIKPDHQQQEDKKVFLIKNIPPKDSVKIEIFLDQNETISIDNVLADGVLVTKWMQKIADIHRYPRFAIMYLAMLVMLGFTGWTAYSNWTTTENYKIVNESMSDWEGCSPYPFENNIESEKLLKREFLQQQNYHWLIFKLNKVNSFEELKLKDTVILCKPTSPKN
;
A
#
# COMPACT_ATOMS: atom_id res chain seq x y z
N MET A 1 -2.37 -24.83 -6.78
CA MET A 1 -1.64 -23.68 -6.19
C MET A 1 -0.86 -22.91 -7.25
N ILE A 2 -0.17 -23.59 -8.17
CA ILE A 2 0.52 -22.99 -9.32
C ILE A 2 -0.42 -22.13 -10.19
N ASP A 3 -1.66 -22.57 -10.41
CA ASP A 3 -2.65 -21.78 -11.18
C ASP A 3 -3.04 -20.46 -10.50
N LYS A 4 -3.05 -20.42 -9.15
CA LYS A 4 -3.28 -19.17 -8.41
C LYS A 4 -2.09 -18.23 -8.52
N VAL A 5 -0.86 -18.77 -8.55
CA VAL A 5 0.37 -18.00 -8.75
C VAL A 5 0.45 -17.48 -10.19
N LEU A 6 0.06 -18.27 -11.19
CA LEU A 6 0.01 -17.88 -12.60
C LEU A 6 -1.03 -16.78 -12.86
N ASN A 7 -2.20 -16.86 -12.22
CA ASN A 7 -3.20 -15.79 -12.28
C ASN A 7 -2.69 -14.48 -11.68
N VAL A 8 -1.92 -14.55 -10.59
CA VAL A 8 -1.28 -13.38 -10.00
C VAL A 8 -0.22 -12.80 -10.96
N ILE A 9 0.59 -13.63 -11.61
CA ILE A 9 1.57 -13.18 -12.62
C ILE A 9 0.89 -12.56 -13.86
N GLY A 10 -0.26 -13.09 -14.27
CA GLY A 10 -1.09 -12.52 -15.34
C GLY A 10 -1.57 -11.11 -15.01
N LEU A 11 -2.04 -10.90 -13.77
CA LEU A 11 -2.43 -9.58 -13.27
C LEU A 11 -1.27 -8.57 -13.27
N PHE A 12 -0.04 -9.02 -13.00
CA PHE A 12 1.15 -8.16 -13.06
C PHE A 12 1.53 -7.72 -14.50
N LYS A 13 1.15 -8.50 -15.53
CA LYS A 13 1.40 -8.12 -16.93
C LYS A 13 0.41 -7.08 -17.47
N GLU A 14 -0.76 -6.98 -16.86
CA GLU A 14 -1.81 -6.01 -17.21
C GLU A 14 -1.72 -4.72 -16.39
N LEU A 15 -0.72 -4.59 -15.52
CA LEU A 15 -0.57 -3.38 -14.72
C LEU A 15 -0.36 -2.16 -15.61
N PRO A 16 -1.06 -1.05 -15.34
CA PRO A 16 -0.92 0.16 -16.12
C PRO A 16 0.51 0.68 -16.01
N GLU A 17 0.94 1.35 -17.08
CA GLU A 17 2.32 1.83 -17.21
C GLU A 17 2.70 2.79 -16.08
N ALA A 18 3.91 2.65 -15.54
CA ALA A 18 4.42 3.45 -14.44
C ALA A 18 4.91 4.84 -14.93
N ILE A 19 3.96 5.67 -15.35
CA ILE A 19 4.19 7.05 -15.77
C ILE A 19 3.48 7.96 -14.76
N GLY A 20 4.18 8.96 -14.25
CA GLY A 20 3.61 9.90 -13.29
C GLY A 20 4.26 11.26 -13.37
N TYR A 21 3.60 12.26 -12.82
CA TYR A 21 4.12 13.62 -12.73
C TYR A 21 3.96 14.19 -11.33
N SER A 22 4.79 15.15 -10.96
CA SER A 22 4.70 15.85 -9.68
C SER A 22 5.07 17.29 -9.86
N ILE A 23 4.30 18.17 -9.24
CA ILE A 23 4.57 19.60 -9.18
C ILE A 23 5.08 19.90 -7.78
N PHE A 24 6.16 20.67 -7.69
CA PHE A 24 6.76 21.11 -6.44
C PHE A 24 7.02 22.62 -6.49
N GLY A 25 6.55 23.33 -5.47
CA GLY A 25 6.61 24.78 -5.38
C GLY A 25 5.22 25.44 -5.28
N PRO A 26 5.13 26.77 -5.46
CA PRO A 26 6.23 27.68 -5.77
C PRO A 26 7.24 27.81 -4.61
N LEU A 27 8.53 27.76 -4.92
CA LEU A 27 9.61 28.05 -3.98
C LEU A 27 10.08 29.48 -4.22
N ALA A 28 10.05 30.31 -3.17
CA ALA A 28 10.56 31.67 -3.22
C ALA A 28 12.02 31.69 -2.75
N PHE A 29 12.92 32.13 -3.62
CA PHE A 29 14.32 32.35 -3.30
C PHE A 29 14.64 33.83 -3.29
N SER A 30 15.23 34.33 -2.21
CA SER A 30 15.82 35.66 -2.21
C SER A 30 17.09 35.65 -3.06
N LEU A 31 17.31 36.72 -3.83
CA LEU A 31 18.55 36.86 -4.58
C LEU A 31 19.76 36.94 -3.62
N PRO A 32 20.88 36.25 -3.91
CA PRO A 32 22.15 36.45 -3.21
C PRO A 32 22.54 37.93 -3.15
N LYS A 33 23.20 38.35 -2.07
CA LYS A 33 23.58 39.77 -1.85
C LYS A 33 24.50 40.28 -2.97
N GLU A 34 25.39 39.42 -3.46
CA GLU A 34 26.32 39.70 -4.55
C GLU A 34 25.58 40.08 -5.84
N LEU A 35 24.46 39.38 -6.11
CA LEU A 35 23.61 39.72 -7.24
C LEU A 35 22.84 41.01 -6.97
N GLN A 36 22.20 41.16 -5.79
CA GLN A 36 21.47 42.39 -5.42
C GLN A 36 22.32 43.66 -5.56
N GLU A 37 23.59 43.59 -5.16
CA GLU A 37 24.55 44.68 -5.29
C GLU A 37 24.93 44.95 -6.76
N ALA A 38 25.04 43.90 -7.59
CA ALA A 38 25.38 44.00 -9.01
C ALA A 38 24.25 44.57 -9.90
N ILE A 39 22.97 44.29 -9.59
CA ILE A 39 21.80 44.81 -10.35
C ILE A 39 21.40 46.23 -9.93
N GLY A 40 21.97 46.75 -8.84
CA GLY A 40 21.70 48.07 -8.30
C GLY A 40 20.41 48.16 -7.47
N GLN A 41 20.37 49.11 -6.53
CA GLN A 41 19.30 49.23 -5.52
C GLN A 41 17.87 49.38 -6.11
N SER A 42 17.73 49.97 -7.30
CA SER A 42 16.43 50.17 -7.96
C SER A 42 15.84 48.90 -8.57
N ALA A 43 16.68 47.99 -9.08
CA ALA A 43 16.23 46.70 -9.60
C ALA A 43 16.13 45.66 -8.49
N SER A 44 17.02 45.71 -7.50
CA SER A 44 16.98 44.85 -6.32
C SER A 44 15.70 45.00 -5.49
N LYS A 45 15.10 46.20 -5.44
CA LYS A 45 13.79 46.43 -4.78
C LYS A 45 12.60 45.89 -5.58
N LYS A 46 12.77 45.66 -6.90
CA LYS A 46 11.70 45.12 -7.76
C LYS A 46 11.71 43.60 -7.81
N ILE A 47 12.88 42.99 -7.75
CA ILE A 47 13.06 41.54 -7.78
C ILE A 47 13.62 41.10 -6.42
N GLU A 48 12.81 41.18 -5.37
CA GLU A 48 13.24 40.73 -4.03
C GLU A 48 13.27 39.19 -3.93
N THR A 49 12.36 38.54 -4.66
CA THR A 49 12.19 37.09 -4.66
C THR A 49 12.03 36.56 -6.07
N VAL A 50 12.65 35.41 -6.32
CA VAL A 50 12.47 34.61 -7.54
C VAL A 50 11.64 33.40 -7.16
N ASN A 51 10.45 33.27 -7.75
CA ASN A 51 9.59 32.13 -7.53
C ASN A 51 9.88 31.07 -8.59
N VAL A 52 10.05 29.81 -8.17
CA VAL A 52 10.26 28.68 -9.08
C VAL A 52 9.26 27.57 -8.79
N VAL A 53 8.65 27.05 -9.84
CA VAL A 53 7.88 25.81 -9.83
C VAL A 53 8.65 24.75 -10.59
N TYR A 54 8.82 23.58 -9.96
CA TYR A 54 9.42 22.41 -10.56
C TYR A 54 8.31 21.44 -10.95
N LEU A 55 8.20 21.13 -12.24
CA LEU A 55 7.40 20.03 -12.74
C LEU A 55 8.33 18.89 -13.12
N LYS A 56 8.08 17.72 -12.54
CA LYS A 56 8.78 16.48 -12.88
C LYS A 56 7.80 15.54 -13.55
N VAL A 57 8.20 14.92 -14.66
CA VAL A 57 7.48 13.81 -15.28
C VAL A 57 8.41 12.61 -15.34
N ASP A 58 7.99 11.51 -14.72
CA ASP A 58 8.76 10.28 -14.59
C ASP A 58 8.25 9.22 -15.57
N ASN A 59 9.18 8.65 -16.35
CA ASN A 59 8.95 7.44 -17.13
C ASN A 59 9.63 6.26 -16.44
N PHE A 60 8.96 5.57 -15.52
CA PHE A 60 9.50 4.35 -14.89
C PHE A 60 9.27 3.08 -15.72
N THR A 61 8.71 3.22 -16.91
CA THR A 61 8.45 2.08 -17.79
C THR A 61 9.74 1.58 -18.46
N ASN A 62 9.65 0.39 -19.07
CA ASN A 62 10.72 -0.14 -19.93
C ASN A 62 10.59 0.33 -21.39
N LYS A 63 9.67 1.26 -21.68
CA LYS A 63 9.43 1.80 -23.02
C LYS A 63 9.81 3.28 -23.07
N GLU A 64 10.14 3.74 -24.26
CA GLU A 64 10.26 5.16 -24.54
C GLU A 64 8.88 5.78 -24.70
N ILE A 65 8.67 6.97 -24.12
CA ILE A 65 7.51 7.82 -24.43
C ILE A 65 7.92 8.69 -25.62
N ARG A 66 7.27 8.52 -26.76
CA ARG A 66 7.62 9.23 -27.99
C ARG A 66 7.18 10.68 -27.92
N GLU A 67 6.02 10.93 -27.33
CA GLU A 67 5.46 12.26 -27.19
C GLU A 67 4.84 12.43 -25.80
N LEU A 68 5.28 13.46 -25.09
CA LEU A 68 4.68 13.91 -23.84
C LEU A 68 4.05 15.29 -24.08
N SER A 69 2.75 15.40 -23.83
CA SER A 69 1.99 16.65 -23.92
C SER A 69 1.54 17.07 -22.53
N ILE A 70 1.99 18.23 -22.07
CA ILE A 70 1.65 18.79 -20.75
C ILE A 70 0.80 20.04 -20.98
N MET A 71 -0.48 19.96 -20.61
CA MET A 71 -1.41 21.08 -20.65
C MET A 71 -1.35 21.84 -19.34
N TYR A 72 -1.15 23.16 -19.42
CA TYR A 72 -1.02 24.00 -18.25
C TYR A 72 -2.00 25.18 -18.25
N GLY A 73 -2.44 25.56 -17.06
CA GLY A 73 -3.18 26.78 -16.78
C GLY A 73 -2.27 27.88 -16.24
N GLY A 74 -2.73 29.14 -16.31
CA GLY A 74 -1.97 30.31 -15.84
C GLY A 74 -1.09 30.96 -16.90
N SER A 75 -0.05 31.67 -16.45
CA SER A 75 0.90 32.43 -17.28
C SER A 75 2.24 32.55 -16.57
N PHE A 76 3.31 32.62 -17.36
CA PHE A 76 4.66 32.88 -16.90
C PHE A 76 5.40 33.72 -17.94
N SER A 77 6.28 34.61 -17.50
CA SER A 77 7.01 35.53 -18.38
C SER A 77 8.37 34.98 -18.83
N TYR A 78 8.93 34.01 -18.10
CA TYR A 78 10.27 33.49 -18.32
C TYR A 78 10.25 32.16 -19.06
N THR A 79 11.18 31.97 -20.00
CA THR A 79 11.33 30.69 -20.71
C THR A 79 11.67 29.56 -19.74
N PRO A 80 10.88 28.48 -19.70
CA PRO A 80 11.15 27.34 -18.83
C PRO A 80 12.45 26.63 -19.19
N ASN A 81 13.11 26.09 -18.17
CA ASN A 81 14.31 25.27 -18.35
C ASN A 81 13.94 23.79 -18.30
N LEU A 82 14.23 23.03 -19.36
CA LEU A 82 13.91 21.62 -19.46
C LEU A 82 15.17 20.77 -19.50
N ASN A 83 15.27 19.79 -18.62
CA ASN A 83 16.42 18.88 -18.51
C ASN A 83 15.97 17.45 -18.23
N TYR A 84 16.71 16.46 -18.73
CA TYR A 84 16.56 15.09 -18.23
C TYR A 84 17.19 14.98 -16.85
N GLU A 85 16.67 14.07 -16.00
CA GLU A 85 17.21 13.87 -14.66
C GLU A 85 18.55 13.13 -14.68
N ARG A 86 18.73 12.17 -15.59
CA ARG A 86 19.92 11.31 -15.63
C ARG A 86 20.93 11.67 -16.71
N ARG A 87 20.63 12.67 -17.54
CA ARG A 87 21.43 13.00 -18.72
C ARG A 87 21.69 14.48 -18.80
N GLU A 88 22.90 14.84 -19.21
CA GLU A 88 23.34 16.21 -19.44
C GLU A 88 22.99 16.72 -20.86
N ILE A 89 21.89 16.22 -21.42
CA ILE A 89 21.36 16.67 -22.70
C ILE A 89 19.99 17.30 -22.49
N LYS A 90 19.66 18.32 -23.28
CA LYS A 90 18.35 18.96 -23.23
C LYS A 90 17.32 18.11 -23.99
N PRO A 91 16.10 17.93 -23.44
CA PRO A 91 14.99 17.33 -24.17
C PRO A 91 14.64 18.14 -25.41
N ASP A 92 14.35 17.43 -26.51
CA ASP A 92 13.70 18.05 -27.67
C ASP A 92 12.28 18.45 -27.28
N HIS A 93 11.99 19.74 -27.31
CA HIS A 93 10.73 20.27 -26.84
C HIS A 93 10.25 21.44 -27.70
N GLN A 94 8.93 21.60 -27.73
CA GLN A 94 8.24 22.71 -28.36
C GLN A 94 7.18 23.24 -27.40
N GLN A 95 7.27 24.53 -27.09
CA GLN A 95 6.24 25.22 -26.32
C GLN A 95 5.22 25.84 -27.30
N GLN A 96 3.94 25.49 -27.16
CA GLN A 96 2.84 26.10 -27.90
C GLN A 96 2.08 27.03 -26.94
N GLU A 97 2.52 28.29 -26.82
CA GLU A 97 1.94 29.27 -25.89
C GLU A 97 0.45 29.49 -26.12
N ASP A 98 0.02 29.62 -27.38
CA ASP A 98 -1.39 29.82 -27.76
C ASP A 98 -2.31 28.70 -27.25
N LYS A 99 -1.78 27.47 -27.19
CA LYS A 99 -2.51 26.29 -26.73
C LYS A 99 -2.22 25.94 -25.27
N LYS A 100 -1.27 26.64 -24.63
CA LYS A 100 -0.72 26.34 -23.31
C LYS A 100 -0.30 24.87 -23.15
N VAL A 101 0.52 24.40 -24.09
CA VAL A 101 1.04 23.03 -24.10
C VAL A 101 2.57 23.02 -24.20
N PHE A 102 3.21 22.23 -23.34
CA PHE A 102 4.57 21.76 -23.57
C PHE A 102 4.53 20.42 -24.29
N LEU A 103 5.12 20.35 -25.48
CA LEU A 103 5.38 19.12 -26.20
C LEU A 103 6.83 18.72 -25.99
N ILE A 104 7.07 17.51 -25.51
CA ILE A 104 8.41 16.98 -25.26
C ILE A 104 8.52 15.64 -25.96
N LYS A 105 9.57 15.45 -26.74
CA LYS A 105 9.77 14.24 -27.53
C LYS A 105 10.78 13.32 -26.89
N ASN A 106 10.59 12.02 -27.12
CA ASN A 106 11.56 10.97 -26.84
C ASN A 106 12.05 10.97 -25.38
N ILE A 107 11.16 10.64 -24.43
CA ILE A 107 11.54 10.41 -23.04
C ILE A 107 11.98 8.96 -22.88
N PRO A 108 13.28 8.71 -22.62
CA PRO A 108 13.82 7.36 -22.56
C PRO A 108 13.20 6.52 -21.45
N PRO A 109 13.25 5.17 -21.55
CA PRO A 109 12.81 4.29 -20.48
C PRO A 109 13.62 4.52 -19.21
N LYS A 110 12.93 4.45 -18.06
CA LYS A 110 13.50 4.66 -16.73
C LYS A 110 14.19 6.01 -16.55
N ASP A 111 13.75 7.04 -17.26
CA ASP A 111 14.28 8.40 -17.16
C ASP A 111 13.16 9.39 -16.85
N SER A 112 13.53 10.60 -16.46
CA SER A 112 12.57 11.63 -16.07
C SER A 112 12.92 12.96 -16.69
N VAL A 113 11.92 13.77 -16.98
CA VAL A 113 12.08 15.16 -17.42
C VAL A 113 11.74 16.09 -16.28
N LYS A 114 12.60 17.07 -16.05
CA LYS A 114 12.43 18.18 -15.12
C LYS A 114 12.21 19.46 -15.91
N ILE A 115 11.18 20.19 -15.52
CA ILE A 115 10.78 21.47 -16.12
C ILE A 115 10.77 22.48 -14.98
N GLU A 116 11.62 23.49 -15.10
CA GLU A 116 11.78 24.56 -14.12
C GLU A 116 11.13 25.80 -14.70
N ILE A 117 10.11 26.32 -14.01
CA ILE A 117 9.30 27.44 -14.47
C ILE A 117 9.49 28.57 -13.47
N PHE A 118 10.13 29.65 -13.92
CA PHE A 118 10.34 30.86 -13.14
C PHE A 118 9.10 31.74 -13.25
N LEU A 119 8.60 32.20 -12.11
CA LEU A 119 7.39 33.00 -11.98
C LEU A 119 7.72 34.37 -11.40
N ASP A 120 7.05 35.40 -11.90
CA ASP A 120 6.98 36.71 -11.24
C ASP A 120 6.00 36.70 -10.04
N GLN A 121 5.93 37.79 -9.26
CA GLN A 121 5.16 37.88 -8.01
C GLN A 121 3.66 37.61 -8.17
N ASN A 122 3.08 37.91 -9.34
CA ASN A 122 1.65 37.75 -9.62
C ASN A 122 1.34 36.57 -10.56
N GLU A 123 2.36 35.80 -10.94
CA GLU A 123 2.21 34.70 -11.87
C GLU A 123 1.93 33.40 -11.13
N THR A 124 1.06 32.58 -11.72
CA THR A 124 0.72 31.27 -11.19
C THR A 124 0.64 30.29 -12.35
N ILE A 125 0.94 29.02 -12.05
CA ILE A 125 0.82 27.93 -13.01
C ILE A 125 0.12 26.74 -12.38
N SER A 126 -0.79 26.14 -13.12
CA SER A 126 -1.41 24.85 -12.81
C SER A 126 -1.11 23.86 -13.92
N ILE A 127 -1.01 22.57 -13.62
CA ILE A 127 -0.98 21.54 -14.64
C ILE A 127 -2.34 20.88 -14.67
N ASP A 128 -3.00 21.01 -15.81
CA ASP A 128 -4.38 20.56 -15.96
C ASP A 128 -4.40 19.09 -16.34
N ASN A 129 -3.63 18.72 -17.36
CA ASN A 129 -3.53 17.34 -17.85
C ASN A 129 -2.12 17.02 -18.36
N VAL A 130 -1.72 15.76 -18.22
CA VAL A 130 -0.50 15.21 -18.79
C VAL A 130 -0.87 14.00 -19.64
N LEU A 131 -0.46 14.01 -20.91
CA LEU A 131 -0.68 12.93 -21.87
C LEU A 131 0.68 12.33 -22.24
N ALA A 132 0.82 11.02 -22.15
CA ALA A 132 1.96 10.26 -22.65
C ALA A 132 1.50 9.43 -23.86
N ASP A 133 2.14 9.63 -25.01
CA ASP A 133 1.78 9.02 -26.30
C ASP A 133 0.29 9.16 -26.65
N GLY A 134 -0.27 10.34 -26.36
CA GLY A 134 -1.69 10.66 -26.57
C GLY A 134 -2.65 10.06 -25.53
N VAL A 135 -2.16 9.31 -24.54
CA VAL A 135 -2.96 8.70 -23.47
C VAL A 135 -2.84 9.51 -22.18
N LEU A 136 -3.98 9.80 -21.54
CA LEU A 136 -4.00 10.54 -20.29
C LEU A 136 -3.32 9.74 -19.17
N VAL A 137 -2.37 10.38 -18.47
CA VAL A 137 -1.75 9.81 -17.27
C VAL A 137 -2.82 9.68 -16.19
N THR A 138 -3.19 8.43 -15.89
CA THR A 138 -4.27 8.15 -14.94
C THR A 138 -3.79 8.17 -13.49
N LYS A 139 -4.73 8.29 -12.54
CA LYS A 139 -4.45 8.19 -11.09
C LYS A 139 -3.76 6.88 -10.70
N TRP A 140 -4.02 5.79 -11.42
CA TRP A 140 -3.38 4.50 -11.15
C TRP A 140 -1.92 4.47 -11.61
N MET A 141 -1.65 4.97 -12.82
CA MET A 141 -0.28 5.14 -13.34
C MET A 141 0.54 6.02 -12.39
N GLN A 142 -0.06 7.12 -11.94
CA GLN A 142 0.52 8.03 -10.95
C GLN A 142 0.89 7.32 -9.64
N LYS A 143 -0.03 6.54 -9.06
CA LYS A 143 0.24 5.78 -7.83
C LYS A 143 1.38 4.78 -7.99
N ILE A 144 1.44 4.09 -9.13
CA ILE A 144 2.53 3.15 -9.43
C ILE A 144 3.85 3.91 -9.56
N ALA A 145 3.85 5.05 -10.26
CA ALA A 145 5.01 5.92 -10.36
C ALA A 145 5.46 6.44 -8.98
N ASP A 146 4.55 6.77 -8.07
CA ASP A 146 4.87 7.19 -6.71
C ASP A 146 5.52 6.07 -5.88
N ILE A 147 5.08 4.81 -6.05
CA ILE A 147 5.73 3.63 -5.45
C ILE A 147 7.17 3.49 -5.96
N HIS A 148 7.40 3.68 -7.26
CA HIS A 148 8.74 3.68 -7.85
C HIS A 148 9.60 4.86 -7.38
N ARG A 149 8.98 6.04 -7.19
CA ARG A 149 9.66 7.25 -6.70
C ARG A 149 10.09 7.10 -5.24
N TYR A 150 9.29 6.44 -4.40
CA TYR A 150 9.57 6.27 -2.97
C TYR A 150 9.40 4.81 -2.49
N PRO A 151 10.29 3.90 -2.89
CA PRO A 151 10.16 2.48 -2.57
C PRO A 151 10.19 2.19 -1.07
N ARG A 152 10.93 2.99 -0.29
CA ARG A 152 11.02 2.83 1.18
C ARG A 152 9.68 3.03 1.87
N PHE A 153 8.90 4.03 1.46
CA PHE A 153 7.59 4.29 2.06
C PHE A 153 6.58 3.20 1.69
N ALA A 154 6.65 2.67 0.46
CA ALA A 154 5.81 1.54 0.05
C ALA A 154 6.10 0.28 0.89
N ILE A 155 7.37 -0.04 1.12
CA ILE A 155 7.78 -1.17 1.97
C ILE A 155 7.33 -0.95 3.41
N MET A 156 7.50 0.26 3.95
CA MET A 156 7.07 0.60 5.30
C MET A 156 5.56 0.47 5.47
N TYR A 157 4.77 0.93 4.50
CA TYR A 157 3.31 0.80 4.50
C TYR A 157 2.88 -0.67 4.48
N LEU A 158 3.51 -1.49 3.65
CA LEU A 158 3.24 -2.92 3.59
C LEU A 158 3.60 -3.63 4.90
N ALA A 159 4.74 -3.30 5.50
CA ALA A 159 5.14 -3.82 6.80
C ALA A 159 4.14 -3.46 7.91
N MET A 160 3.60 -2.24 7.89
CA MET A 160 2.57 -1.79 8.84
C MET A 160 1.28 -2.62 8.71
N LEU A 161 0.82 -2.89 7.49
CA LEU A 161 -0.37 -3.71 7.26
C LEU A 161 -0.18 -5.15 7.76
N VAL A 162 0.99 -5.74 7.52
CA VAL A 162 1.33 -7.08 8.01
C VAL A 162 1.36 -7.11 9.54
N MET A 163 1.95 -6.10 10.18
CA MET A 163 1.93 -5.98 11.64
C MET A 163 0.51 -5.86 12.19
N LEU A 164 -0.34 -5.03 11.59
CA LEU A 164 -1.74 -4.91 12.02
C LEU A 164 -2.48 -6.26 11.88
N GLY A 165 -2.32 -6.95 10.76
CA GLY A 165 -2.89 -8.28 10.56
C GLY A 165 -2.40 -9.29 11.61
N PHE A 166 -1.10 -9.29 11.90
CA PHE A 166 -0.51 -10.13 12.94
C PHE A 166 -1.03 -9.80 14.33
N THR A 167 -1.13 -8.52 14.70
CA THR A 167 -1.69 -8.10 15.99
C THR A 167 -3.17 -8.46 16.14
N GLY A 168 -3.96 -8.32 15.07
CA GLY A 168 -5.35 -8.75 15.06
C GLY A 168 -5.48 -10.27 15.24
N TRP A 169 -4.65 -11.03 14.53
CA TRP A 169 -4.59 -12.48 14.66
C TRP A 169 -4.19 -12.92 16.07
N THR A 170 -3.15 -12.34 16.66
CA THR A 170 -2.71 -12.69 18.02
C THR A 170 -3.74 -12.31 19.07
N ALA A 171 -4.40 -11.15 18.93
CA ALA A 171 -5.50 -10.76 19.81
C ALA A 171 -6.66 -11.75 19.74
N TYR A 172 -7.07 -12.14 18.53
CA TYR A 172 -8.14 -13.12 18.31
C TYR A 172 -7.77 -14.51 18.86
N SER A 173 -6.53 -14.97 18.61
CA SER A 173 -6.02 -16.25 19.12
C SER A 173 -5.95 -16.27 20.65
N ASN A 174 -5.54 -15.17 21.28
CA ASN A 174 -5.50 -15.06 22.73
C ASN A 174 -6.91 -15.02 23.34
N TRP A 175 -7.84 -14.31 22.71
CA TRP A 175 -9.24 -14.25 23.13
C TRP A 175 -9.91 -15.63 23.09
N THR A 176 -9.81 -16.33 21.95
CA THR A 176 -10.34 -17.70 21.80
C THR A 176 -9.71 -18.67 22.78
N THR A 177 -8.40 -18.60 23.01
CA THR A 177 -7.72 -19.43 24.02
C THR A 177 -8.22 -19.15 25.44
N THR A 178 -8.46 -17.88 25.78
CA THR A 178 -8.97 -17.49 27.11
C THR A 178 -10.40 -17.95 27.32
N GLU A 179 -11.25 -17.82 26.31
CA GLU A 179 -12.64 -18.28 26.36
C GLU A 179 -12.69 -19.81 26.51
N ASN A 180 -11.87 -20.51 25.74
CA ASN A 180 -11.67 -21.95 25.84
C ASN A 180 -11.18 -22.37 27.23
N TYR A 181 -10.22 -21.65 27.81
CA TYR A 181 -9.75 -21.89 29.17
C TYR A 181 -10.85 -21.68 30.21
N LYS A 182 -11.69 -20.65 30.05
CA LYS A 182 -12.80 -20.37 30.95
C LYS A 182 -13.85 -21.48 30.91
N ILE A 183 -14.25 -21.93 29.72
CA ILE A 183 -15.18 -23.06 29.53
C ILE A 183 -14.62 -24.33 30.20
N VAL A 184 -13.32 -24.60 30.03
CA VAL A 184 -12.65 -25.75 30.63
C VAL A 184 -12.57 -25.61 32.15
N ASN A 185 -12.19 -24.46 32.69
CA ASN A 185 -12.02 -24.24 34.12
C ASN A 185 -13.36 -24.23 34.88
N GLU A 186 -14.44 -23.72 34.27
CA GLU A 186 -15.80 -23.83 34.82
C GLU A 186 -16.31 -25.27 34.86
N SER A 187 -15.76 -26.16 34.02
CA SER A 187 -16.07 -27.58 33.99
C SER A 187 -15.16 -28.45 34.89
N MET A 188 -14.04 -27.90 35.37
CA MET A 188 -13.09 -28.60 36.24
C MET A 188 -13.46 -28.45 37.72
N SER A 189 -14.04 -29.50 38.29
CA SER A 189 -13.93 -29.80 39.71
C SER A 189 -13.27 -31.17 39.88
N ASP A 190 -11.99 -31.23 40.26
CA ASP A 190 -11.34 -32.40 40.87
C ASP A 190 -11.40 -33.78 40.16
N TRP A 191 -11.17 -33.86 38.84
CA TRP A 191 -11.13 -35.18 38.15
C TRP A 191 -9.71 -35.58 37.72
N GLU A 192 -9.08 -36.46 38.51
CA GLU A 192 -7.79 -37.06 38.19
C GLU A 192 -7.86 -37.94 36.91
N GLY A 193 -6.84 -37.83 36.05
CA GLY A 193 -6.70 -38.69 34.87
C GLY A 193 -7.30 -38.14 33.56
N CYS A 194 -7.93 -36.96 33.60
CA CYS A 194 -8.53 -36.31 32.43
C CYS A 194 -8.03 -34.87 32.29
N SER A 195 -7.52 -34.50 31.10
CA SER A 195 -7.27 -33.11 30.71
C SER A 195 -8.37 -32.66 29.76
N PRO A 196 -9.39 -31.93 30.24
CA PRO A 196 -10.48 -31.45 29.40
C PRO A 196 -9.99 -30.43 28.38
N TYR A 197 -10.53 -30.50 27.16
CA TYR A 197 -10.28 -29.54 26.09
C TYR A 197 -11.55 -29.29 25.28
N PRO A 198 -11.78 -28.07 24.76
CA PRO A 198 -12.93 -27.79 23.94
C PRO A 198 -12.71 -28.31 22.52
N PHE A 199 -13.79 -28.81 21.94
CA PHE A 199 -13.89 -29.32 20.58
C PHE A 199 -15.01 -28.55 19.89
N GLU A 200 -14.68 -27.81 18.83
CA GLU A 200 -15.67 -27.13 18.00
C GLU A 200 -16.36 -28.14 17.09
N ASN A 201 -17.65 -28.33 17.33
CA ASN A 201 -18.51 -29.22 16.57
C ASN A 201 -19.25 -28.40 15.51
N ASN A 202 -18.93 -28.68 14.25
CA ASN A 202 -19.61 -28.13 13.09
C ASN A 202 -20.00 -29.29 12.15
N ILE A 203 -20.79 -28.98 11.10
CA ILE A 203 -21.32 -29.98 10.16
C ILE A 203 -20.20 -30.84 9.52
N GLU A 204 -19.01 -30.27 9.34
CA GLU A 204 -17.86 -30.98 8.76
C GLU A 204 -17.08 -31.79 9.80
N SER A 205 -17.07 -31.39 11.07
CA SER A 205 -16.32 -32.01 12.16
C SER A 205 -17.10 -33.06 12.97
N GLU A 206 -18.41 -33.23 12.73
CA GLU A 206 -19.26 -34.23 13.44
C GLU A 206 -18.71 -35.67 13.34
N LYS A 207 -18.19 -36.05 12.16
CA LYS A 207 -17.55 -37.37 11.97
C LYS A 207 -16.29 -37.52 12.81
N LEU A 208 -15.55 -36.42 12.98
CA LEU A 208 -14.35 -36.38 13.81
C LEU A 208 -14.71 -36.43 15.30
N LEU A 209 -15.75 -35.71 15.73
CA LEU A 209 -16.32 -35.79 17.09
C LEU A 209 -16.69 -37.23 17.45
N LYS A 210 -17.40 -37.94 16.55
CA LYS A 210 -17.77 -39.35 16.77
C LYS A 210 -16.54 -40.24 16.93
N ARG A 211 -15.49 -40.02 16.14
CA ARG A 211 -14.24 -40.78 16.22
C ARG A 211 -13.51 -40.52 17.53
N GLU A 212 -13.32 -39.26 17.91
CA GLU A 212 -12.65 -38.84 19.14
C GLU A 212 -13.41 -39.35 20.38
N PHE A 213 -14.74 -39.23 20.38
CA PHE A 213 -15.60 -39.77 21.44
C PHE A 213 -15.41 -41.27 21.57
N LEU A 214 -15.50 -42.04 20.48
CA LEU A 214 -15.32 -43.50 20.51
C LEU A 214 -13.93 -43.96 20.97
N GLN A 215 -12.89 -43.14 20.78
CA GLN A 215 -11.54 -43.44 21.25
C GLN A 215 -11.37 -43.21 22.76
N GLN A 216 -12.28 -42.47 23.39
CA GLN A 216 -12.22 -42.09 24.81
C GLN A 216 -13.19 -42.91 25.70
N GLN A 217 -13.37 -44.22 25.42
CA GLN A 217 -14.39 -45.08 26.05
C GLN A 217 -14.40 -45.01 27.59
N ASN A 218 -13.22 -44.98 28.21
CA ASN A 218 -13.08 -44.94 29.67
C ASN A 218 -13.52 -43.60 30.30
N TYR A 219 -13.74 -42.57 29.49
CA TYR A 219 -14.10 -41.22 29.91
C TYR A 219 -15.48 -40.78 29.40
N HIS A 220 -16.27 -41.66 28.77
CA HIS A 220 -17.60 -41.31 28.23
C HIS A 220 -18.53 -40.66 29.27
N TRP A 221 -18.61 -41.27 30.45
CA TRP A 221 -19.43 -40.74 31.55
C TRP A 221 -18.97 -39.35 31.98
N LEU A 222 -17.66 -39.10 31.96
CA LEU A 222 -17.07 -37.82 32.33
C LEU A 222 -17.33 -36.76 31.25
N ILE A 223 -17.19 -37.13 29.97
CA ILE A 223 -17.51 -36.24 28.83
C ILE A 223 -18.98 -35.81 28.89
N PHE A 224 -19.91 -36.72 29.16
CA PHE A 224 -21.33 -36.39 29.35
C PHE A 224 -21.55 -35.42 30.51
N LYS A 225 -20.89 -35.66 31.64
CA LYS A 225 -20.96 -34.81 32.83
C LYS A 225 -20.39 -33.40 32.59
N LEU A 226 -19.21 -33.30 31.97
CA LEU A 226 -18.55 -32.03 31.63
C LEU A 226 -19.42 -31.18 30.68
N ASN A 227 -20.14 -31.83 29.77
CA ASN A 227 -21.03 -31.17 28.83
C ASN A 227 -22.47 -31.00 29.34
N LYS A 228 -22.82 -31.49 30.54
CA LYS A 228 -24.19 -31.48 31.08
C LYS A 228 -25.24 -32.09 30.13
N VAL A 229 -24.93 -33.25 29.55
CA VAL A 229 -25.81 -34.01 28.65
C VAL A 229 -25.85 -35.48 29.06
N ASN A 230 -26.83 -36.23 28.57
CA ASN A 230 -27.02 -37.64 28.94
C ASN A 230 -26.76 -38.61 27.79
N SER A 231 -26.55 -38.12 26.57
CA SER A 231 -26.34 -38.97 25.39
C SER A 231 -25.39 -38.34 24.36
N PHE A 232 -24.86 -39.18 23.46
CA PHE A 232 -24.03 -38.71 22.35
C PHE A 232 -24.84 -37.89 21.33
N GLU A 233 -26.13 -38.16 21.15
CA GLU A 233 -26.98 -37.38 20.26
C GLU A 233 -27.18 -35.94 20.79
N GLU A 234 -27.28 -35.76 22.11
CA GLU A 234 -27.29 -34.42 22.73
C GLU A 234 -25.94 -33.69 22.61
N LEU A 235 -24.81 -34.40 22.60
CA LEU A 235 -23.48 -33.78 22.37
C LEU A 235 -23.38 -33.16 20.98
N LYS A 236 -23.90 -33.83 19.95
CA LYS A 236 -23.85 -33.34 18.56
C LYS A 236 -24.63 -32.04 18.34
N LEU A 237 -25.60 -31.76 19.21
CA LEU A 237 -26.42 -30.55 19.11
C LEU A 237 -25.73 -29.33 19.72
N LYS A 238 -24.54 -29.49 20.32
CA LYS A 238 -23.74 -28.39 20.85
C LYS A 238 -22.71 -27.93 19.85
N ASP A 239 -22.52 -26.61 19.76
CA ASP A 239 -21.49 -26.00 18.92
C ASP A 239 -20.07 -26.20 19.49
N THR A 240 -19.95 -26.24 20.83
CA THR A 240 -18.68 -26.54 21.52
C THR A 240 -18.89 -27.69 22.51
N VAL A 241 -18.09 -28.74 22.37
CA VAL A 241 -18.11 -29.95 23.20
C VAL A 241 -16.81 -30.05 23.99
N ILE A 242 -16.87 -30.30 25.29
CA ILE A 242 -15.69 -30.54 26.13
C ILE A 242 -15.32 -32.02 26.06
N LEU A 243 -14.21 -32.36 25.42
CA LEU A 243 -13.67 -33.71 25.36
C LEU A 243 -12.56 -33.92 26.39
N CYS A 244 -12.14 -35.17 26.59
CA CYS A 244 -11.18 -35.54 27.61
C CYS A 244 -9.91 -36.15 26.99
N LYS A 245 -8.75 -35.53 27.20
CA LYS A 245 -7.46 -36.14 26.83
C LYS A 245 -6.91 -36.94 28.02
N PRO A 246 -6.53 -38.22 27.87
CA PRO A 246 -5.92 -38.98 28.96
C PRO A 246 -4.60 -38.33 29.36
N THR A 247 -4.43 -38.00 30.64
CA THR A 247 -3.12 -37.59 31.18
C THR A 247 -2.32 -38.86 31.49
N SER A 248 -1.16 -39.06 30.86
CA SER A 248 -0.28 -40.18 31.24
C SER A 248 0.03 -40.11 32.75
N PRO A 249 0.13 -41.26 33.45
CA PRO A 249 0.57 -41.25 34.83
C PRO A 249 1.93 -40.56 34.91
N LYS A 250 2.04 -39.54 35.78
CA LYS A 250 3.34 -39.01 36.18
C LYS A 250 4.06 -40.17 36.90
N ASN A 251 5.12 -40.69 36.29
CA ASN A 251 6.10 -41.52 37.00
C ASN A 251 6.85 -40.67 38.02
#